data_AF-A0A3D1AHR3-F1
#
_entry.id   AF-A0A3D1AHR3-F1
#
_cell.length_a   1.000
_cell.length_b   1.000
_cell.length_c   1.000
_cell.angle_alpha   90.00
_cell.angle_beta   90.00
_cell.angle_gamma   90.00
#
_symmetry.space_group_name_H-M   'P 1'
#
loop_
_entity.id
_entity.type
_entity.pdbx_description
1 polymer ?
#
loop_
_entity_poly.entity_id
_entity_poly.type
_entity_poly.pdbx_seq_one_letter_code
_entity_poly.pdbx_strand_id
1 'polypeptide(L)'
;MIKHKDRKIRKYGVCLILNCLIAFFCNAQQQESDMLLKMMPEIPDEMKEPSQRAGYLITHYWDKYDFNDTSFLMKDNLLERSFVDYLDLLSLVPEDIRDHSIGMLMKKVEDKKEIFLFISGLNEQYLYNPDSPVYDEEKYIPFLQQELKSLLLNETEKIRPKFL
;
A
#
# COMPACT_ATOMS: atom_id res chain seq x y z
N MET A 1 -18.10 22.63 51.75
CA MET A 1 -17.14 21.51 51.54
C MET A 1 -17.48 20.65 50.31
N ILE A 2 -18.06 21.21 49.23
CA ILE A 2 -18.64 20.40 48.12
C ILE A 2 -17.83 20.52 46.80
N LYS A 3 -17.12 21.64 46.55
CA LYS A 3 -16.37 21.87 45.28
C LYS A 3 -15.16 20.96 45.03
N HIS A 4 -14.66 20.23 46.03
CA HIS A 4 -13.42 19.45 45.92
C HIS A 4 -13.64 18.00 45.45
N LYS A 5 -14.88 17.47 45.55
CA LYS A 5 -15.23 16.09 45.19
C LYS A 5 -15.53 15.95 43.69
N ASP A 6 -16.18 16.95 43.09
CA ASP A 6 -16.53 16.96 41.66
C ASP A 6 -15.30 17.08 40.74
N ARG A 7 -14.26 17.81 41.16
CA ARG A 7 -13.00 17.92 40.39
C ARG A 7 -12.23 16.60 40.33
N LYS A 8 -12.33 15.74 41.34
CA LYS A 8 -11.69 14.42 41.32
C LYS A 8 -12.42 13.48 40.37
N ILE A 9 -13.76 13.40 40.46
CA ILE A 9 -14.58 12.53 39.60
C ILE A 9 -14.43 12.90 38.12
N ARG A 10 -14.39 14.20 37.79
CA ARG A 10 -14.17 14.68 36.41
C ARG A 10 -12.78 14.37 35.86
N LYS A 11 -11.73 14.37 36.71
CA LYS A 11 -10.36 14.01 36.32
C LYS A 11 -10.20 12.51 36.07
N TYR A 12 -10.79 11.66 36.91
CA TYR A 12 -10.74 10.20 36.72
C TYR A 12 -11.60 9.74 35.54
N GLY A 13 -12.75 10.38 35.29
CA GLY A 13 -13.57 10.12 34.11
C GLY A 13 -12.88 10.50 32.79
N VAL A 14 -12.20 11.64 32.74
CA VAL A 14 -11.42 12.06 31.54
C VAL A 14 -10.22 11.12 31.30
N CYS A 15 -9.55 10.66 32.36
CA CYS A 15 -8.42 9.73 32.24
C CYS A 15 -8.86 8.33 31.77
N LEU A 16 -10.03 7.85 32.21
CA LEU A 16 -10.60 6.57 31.75
C LEU A 16 -11.02 6.64 30.27
N ILE A 17 -11.66 7.73 29.84
CA ILE A 17 -12.04 7.93 28.43
C ILE A 17 -10.80 8.01 27.53
N LEU A 18 -9.75 8.74 27.96
CA LEU A 18 -8.52 8.85 27.19
C LEU A 18 -7.79 7.50 27.05
N ASN A 19 -7.75 6.69 28.11
CA ASN A 19 -7.17 5.34 28.06
C ASN A 19 -7.98 4.37 27.18
N CYS A 20 -9.31 4.45 27.19
CA CYS A 20 -10.16 3.66 26.29
C CYS A 20 -9.95 4.05 24.82
N LEU A 21 -9.79 5.35 24.52
CA LEU A 21 -9.50 5.82 23.16
C LEU A 21 -8.14 5.31 22.69
N ILE A 22 -7.09 5.42 23.52
CA ILE A 22 -5.74 4.92 23.17
C ILE A 22 -5.76 3.40 22.94
N ALA A 23 -6.43 2.63 23.79
CA ALA A 23 -6.54 1.19 23.62
C ALA A 23 -7.35 0.80 22.36
N PHE A 24 -8.37 1.58 22.00
CA PHE A 24 -9.15 1.36 20.78
C PHE A 24 -8.32 1.67 19.51
N PHE A 25 -7.60 2.80 19.49
CA PHE A 25 -6.69 3.15 18.39
C PHE A 25 -5.55 2.13 18.23
N CYS A 26 -4.95 1.68 19.33
CA CYS A 26 -3.88 0.69 19.32
C CYS A 26 -4.36 -0.67 18.76
N ASN A 27 -5.54 -1.14 19.20
CA ASN A 27 -6.12 -2.39 18.68
C ASN A 27 -6.48 -2.30 17.19
N ALA A 28 -6.96 -1.14 16.72
CA ALA A 28 -7.28 -0.93 15.30
C ALA A 28 -6.02 -0.99 14.42
N GLN A 29 -4.93 -0.31 14.82
CA GLN A 29 -3.64 -0.37 14.10
C GLN A 29 -3.04 -1.78 14.10
N GLN A 30 -3.13 -2.50 15.23
CA GLN A 30 -2.57 -3.85 15.33
C GLN A 30 -3.32 -4.88 14.48
N GLN A 31 -4.64 -4.75 14.37
CA GLN A 31 -5.44 -5.62 13.50
C GLN A 31 -5.07 -5.43 12.02
N GLU A 32 -4.74 -4.22 11.60
CA GLU A 32 -4.36 -3.96 10.21
C GLU A 32 -2.94 -4.43 9.88
N SER A 33 -1.99 -4.26 10.81
CA SER A 33 -0.64 -4.81 10.65
C SER A 33 -0.64 -6.34 10.57
N ASP A 34 -1.49 -7.01 11.35
CA ASP A 34 -1.61 -8.47 11.33
C ASP A 34 -2.17 -8.99 9.99
N MET A 35 -3.09 -8.24 9.38
CA MET A 35 -3.63 -8.58 8.06
C MET A 35 -2.57 -8.41 6.98
N LEU A 36 -1.83 -7.31 6.99
CA LEU A 36 -0.78 -7.04 6.01
C LEU A 36 0.38 -8.02 6.13
N LEU A 37 0.79 -8.38 7.35
CA LEU A 37 1.82 -9.40 7.61
C LEU A 37 1.45 -10.76 7.01
N LYS A 38 0.17 -11.16 7.05
CA LYS A 38 -0.29 -12.42 6.44
C LYS A 38 -0.18 -12.40 4.91
N MET A 39 -0.29 -11.23 4.30
CA MET A 39 -0.19 -11.03 2.85
C MET A 39 1.25 -11.01 2.35
N MET A 40 2.24 -10.84 3.24
CA MET A 40 3.65 -10.88 2.85
C MET A 40 4.10 -12.28 2.43
N PRO A 41 4.97 -12.40 1.40
CA PRO A 41 5.54 -13.69 1.02
C PRO A 41 6.48 -14.20 2.10
N GLU A 42 6.51 -15.52 2.27
CA GLU A 42 7.46 -16.18 3.15
C GLU A 42 8.81 -16.30 2.41
N ILE A 43 9.83 -15.64 2.96
CA ILE A 43 11.18 -15.67 2.38
C ILE A 43 11.86 -16.98 2.80
N PRO A 44 12.38 -17.80 1.87
CA PRO A 44 13.07 -19.03 2.19
C PRO A 44 14.22 -18.83 3.18
N ASP A 45 14.33 -19.70 4.18
CA ASP A 45 15.35 -19.61 5.22
C ASP A 45 16.76 -19.77 4.65
N GLU A 46 16.92 -20.48 3.54
CA GLU A 46 18.18 -20.65 2.84
C GLU A 46 18.69 -19.34 2.22
N MET A 47 17.80 -18.37 1.97
CA MET A 47 18.14 -17.08 1.39
C MET A 47 18.68 -16.13 2.46
N LYS A 48 20.01 -16.06 2.58
CA LYS A 48 20.70 -15.27 3.61
C LYS A 48 21.07 -13.85 3.18
N GLU A 49 21.38 -13.63 1.91
CA GLU A 49 21.86 -12.33 1.43
C GLU A 49 20.73 -11.29 1.44
N PRO A 50 20.90 -10.13 2.11
CA PRO A 50 19.84 -9.12 2.21
C PRO A 50 19.29 -8.64 0.87
N SER A 51 20.16 -8.47 -0.14
CA SER A 51 19.74 -8.06 -1.49
C SER A 51 18.89 -9.11 -2.20
N GLN A 52 19.24 -10.40 -2.05
CA GLN A 52 18.43 -11.50 -2.58
C GLN A 52 17.07 -11.56 -1.88
N ARG A 53 17.05 -11.38 -0.55
CA ARG A 53 15.81 -11.35 0.24
C ARG A 53 14.89 -10.20 -0.18
N ALA A 54 15.45 -8.99 -0.40
CA ALA A 54 14.69 -7.84 -0.87
C ALA A 54 14.13 -8.07 -2.29
N GLY A 55 14.95 -8.61 -3.20
CA GLY A 55 14.52 -8.96 -4.56
C GLY A 55 13.42 -10.02 -4.59
N TYR A 56 13.52 -11.04 -3.73
CA TYR A 56 12.48 -12.05 -3.58
C TYR A 56 11.20 -11.45 -3.01
N LEU A 57 11.30 -10.66 -1.94
CA LEU A 57 10.16 -10.03 -1.29
C LEU A 57 9.36 -9.18 -2.26
N ILE A 58 10.02 -8.29 -3.03
CA ILE A 58 9.31 -7.39 -3.95
C ILE A 58 8.66 -8.18 -5.10
N THR A 59 9.37 -9.16 -5.66
CA THR A 59 8.88 -10.00 -6.77
C THR A 59 7.65 -10.81 -6.34
N HIS A 60 7.65 -11.36 -5.13
CA HIS A 60 6.53 -12.19 -4.63
C HIS A 60 5.51 -11.41 -3.80
N TYR A 61 5.62 -10.08 -3.73
CA TYR A 61 4.82 -9.25 -2.82
C TYR A 61 3.31 -9.43 -3.03
N TRP A 62 2.90 -9.52 -4.30
CA TRP A 62 1.49 -9.59 -4.69
C TRP A 62 0.94 -11.01 -4.85
N ASP A 63 1.70 -12.06 -4.52
CA ASP A 63 1.31 -13.45 -4.82
C ASP A 63 0.05 -13.89 -4.09
N LYS A 64 -0.07 -13.55 -2.80
CA LYS A 64 -1.20 -13.90 -1.94
C LYS A 64 -2.47 -13.07 -2.22
N TYR A 65 -2.39 -12.02 -3.03
CA TYR A 65 -3.53 -11.16 -3.35
C TYR A 65 -4.40 -11.80 -4.44
N ASP A 66 -5.67 -12.03 -4.11
CA ASP A 66 -6.71 -12.37 -5.08
C ASP A 66 -7.43 -11.09 -5.53
N PHE A 67 -7.06 -10.59 -6.70
CA PHE A 67 -7.68 -9.41 -7.30
C PHE A 67 -9.11 -9.66 -7.83
N ASN A 68 -9.65 -10.88 -7.70
CA ASN A 68 -11.07 -11.13 -7.93
C ASN A 68 -11.93 -10.84 -6.70
N ASP A 69 -11.39 -10.95 -5.48
CA ASP A 69 -12.10 -10.60 -4.25
C ASP A 69 -11.88 -9.12 -3.90
N THR A 70 -12.53 -8.25 -4.68
CA THR A 70 -12.43 -6.80 -4.47
C THR A 70 -13.01 -6.38 -3.11
N SER A 71 -13.93 -7.16 -2.53
CA SER A 71 -14.51 -6.87 -1.22
C SER A 71 -13.50 -6.96 -0.09
N PHE A 72 -12.61 -7.96 -0.15
CA PHE A 72 -11.51 -8.10 0.80
C PHE A 72 -10.45 -7.01 0.59
N LEU A 73 -10.10 -6.72 -0.66
CA LEU A 73 -9.08 -5.72 -0.98
C LEU A 73 -9.46 -4.29 -0.58
N MET A 74 -10.74 -3.95 -0.73
CA MET A 74 -11.26 -2.63 -0.35
C MET A 74 -11.59 -2.52 1.13
N LYS A 75 -11.67 -3.65 1.84
CA LYS A 75 -11.92 -3.65 3.28
C LYS A 75 -10.79 -2.94 4.02
N ASP A 76 -11.16 -1.97 4.84
CA ASP A 76 -10.24 -1.18 5.66
C ASP A 76 -9.09 -0.57 4.84
N ASN A 77 -9.28 -0.28 3.54
CA ASN A 77 -8.26 0.21 2.61
C ASN A 77 -7.00 -0.70 2.51
N LEU A 78 -7.17 -2.03 2.61
CA LEU A 78 -6.05 -2.98 2.53
C LEU A 78 -5.18 -2.77 1.29
N LEU A 79 -5.79 -2.64 0.10
CA LEU A 79 -5.03 -2.50 -1.14
C LEU A 79 -4.16 -1.24 -1.18
N GLU A 80 -4.69 -0.09 -0.76
CA GLU A 80 -3.96 1.17 -0.71
C GLU A 80 -2.76 1.10 0.25
N ARG A 81 -2.96 0.55 1.45
CA ARG A 81 -1.86 0.40 2.43
C ARG A 81 -0.78 -0.55 1.94
N SER A 82 -1.18 -1.68 1.36
CA SER A 82 -0.26 -2.65 0.76
C SER A 82 0.52 -2.02 -0.38
N PHE A 83 -0.14 -1.13 -1.14
CA PHE A 83 0.51 -0.41 -2.23
C PHE A 83 1.55 0.60 -1.70
N VAL A 84 1.25 1.34 -0.63
CA VAL A 84 2.23 2.25 0.00
C VAL A 84 3.45 1.50 0.52
N ASP A 85 3.25 0.39 1.24
CA ASP A 85 4.36 -0.45 1.71
C ASP A 85 5.18 -1.03 0.55
N TYR A 86 4.51 -1.40 -0.55
CA TYR A 86 5.18 -1.83 -1.77
C TYR A 86 6.06 -0.73 -2.37
N LEU A 87 5.60 0.53 -2.40
CA LEU A 87 6.40 1.67 -2.90
C LEU A 87 7.68 1.89 -2.08
N ASP A 88 7.62 1.73 -0.76
CA ASP A 88 8.80 1.82 0.09
C ASP A 88 9.81 0.71 -0.24
N LEU A 89 9.33 -0.51 -0.43
CA LEU A 89 10.18 -1.67 -0.78
C LEU A 89 10.84 -1.55 -2.15
N LEU A 90 10.21 -0.87 -3.11
CA LEU A 90 10.83 -0.60 -4.43
C LEU A 90 12.14 0.18 -4.30
N SER A 91 12.33 0.96 -3.23
CA SER A 91 13.57 1.72 -2.98
C SER A 91 14.73 0.85 -2.50
N LEU A 92 14.47 -0.43 -2.16
CA LEU A 92 15.48 -1.34 -1.61
C LEU A 92 16.15 -2.21 -2.67
N VAL A 93 15.68 -2.13 -3.93
CA VAL A 93 16.11 -3.00 -5.01
C VAL A 93 16.63 -2.19 -6.22
N PRO A 94 17.56 -2.76 -7.00
CA PRO A 94 17.95 -2.21 -8.30
C PRO A 94 16.77 -2.00 -9.27
N GLU A 95 16.95 -1.09 -10.22
CA GLU A 95 15.91 -0.66 -11.18
C GLU A 95 15.33 -1.81 -12.01
N ASP A 96 16.15 -2.77 -12.43
CA ASP A 96 15.71 -3.91 -13.21
C ASP A 96 14.75 -4.82 -12.42
N ILE A 97 15.02 -5.04 -11.14
CA ILE A 97 14.15 -5.80 -10.24
C ILE A 97 12.87 -5.01 -9.92
N ARG A 98 13.00 -3.70 -9.66
CA ARG A 98 11.88 -2.78 -9.45
C ARG A 98 10.90 -2.83 -10.62
N ASP A 99 11.40 -2.59 -11.83
CA ASP A 99 10.60 -2.49 -13.05
C ASP A 99 9.97 -3.84 -13.41
N HIS A 100 10.69 -4.94 -13.16
CA HIS A 100 10.15 -6.30 -13.29
C HIS A 100 8.96 -6.52 -12.36
N SER A 101 9.11 -6.20 -11.08
CA SER A 101 8.04 -6.34 -10.09
C SER A 101 6.81 -5.50 -10.42
N ILE A 102 7.00 -4.25 -10.86
CA ILE A 102 5.92 -3.37 -11.32
C ILE A 102 5.20 -4.01 -12.52
N GLY A 103 5.95 -4.53 -13.50
CA GLY A 103 5.37 -5.25 -14.63
C GLY A 103 4.51 -6.44 -14.21
N MET A 104 4.94 -7.20 -13.19
CA MET A 104 4.16 -8.31 -12.67
C MET A 104 2.86 -7.87 -12.00
N LEU A 105 2.90 -6.81 -11.18
CA LEU A 105 1.70 -6.23 -10.57
C LEU A 105 0.70 -5.80 -11.64
N MET A 106 1.14 -4.99 -12.60
CA MET A 106 0.25 -4.43 -13.63
C MET A 106 -0.35 -5.53 -14.52
N LYS A 107 0.44 -6.56 -14.86
CA LYS A 107 -0.07 -7.75 -15.56
C LYS A 107 -1.10 -8.52 -14.72
N LYS A 108 -0.86 -8.67 -13.43
CA LYS A 108 -1.75 -9.41 -12.53
C LYS A 108 -3.13 -8.75 -12.39
N VAL A 109 -3.22 -7.44 -12.56
CA VAL A 109 -4.49 -6.69 -12.52
C VAL A 109 -5.08 -6.40 -13.90
N GLU A 110 -4.43 -6.85 -14.99
CA GLU A 110 -4.84 -6.52 -16.37
C GLU A 110 -6.18 -7.15 -16.78
N ASP A 111 -6.66 -8.17 -16.07
CA ASP A 111 -7.98 -8.77 -16.30
C ASP A 111 -9.14 -7.99 -15.62
N LYS A 112 -8.82 -7.00 -14.77
CA LYS A 112 -9.79 -6.25 -13.96
C LYS A 112 -9.57 -4.75 -14.10
N LYS A 113 -10.23 -4.15 -15.10
CA LYS A 113 -10.11 -2.72 -15.41
C LYS A 113 -10.30 -1.80 -14.22
N GLU A 114 -11.24 -2.10 -13.34
CA GLU A 114 -11.49 -1.32 -12.12
C GLU A 114 -10.26 -1.28 -11.21
N ILE A 115 -9.65 -2.43 -10.92
CA ILE A 115 -8.45 -2.53 -10.08
C ILE A 115 -7.23 -1.93 -10.78
N PHE A 116 -7.09 -2.18 -12.09
CA PHE A 116 -6.02 -1.58 -12.88
C PHE A 116 -6.06 -0.05 -12.79
N LEU A 117 -7.22 0.56 -13.02
CA LEU A 117 -7.41 2.01 -12.92
C LEU A 117 -7.26 2.51 -11.48
N PHE A 118 -7.66 1.72 -10.48
CA PHE A 118 -7.46 2.07 -9.08
C PHE A 118 -5.96 2.18 -8.75
N ILE A 119 -5.15 1.19 -9.13
CA ILE A 119 -3.69 1.23 -8.96
C ILE A 119 -3.09 2.41 -9.75
N SER A 120 -3.51 2.62 -11.00
CA SER A 120 -3.12 3.81 -11.78
C SER A 120 -3.43 5.14 -11.11
N GLY A 121 -4.51 5.22 -10.33
CA GLY A 121 -4.86 6.37 -9.51
C GLY A 121 -3.94 6.51 -8.30
N LEU A 122 -3.63 5.41 -7.60
CA LEU A 122 -2.68 5.41 -6.48
C LEU A 122 -1.28 5.83 -6.94
N ASN A 123 -0.82 5.35 -8.11
CA ASN A 123 0.46 5.74 -8.67
C ASN A 123 0.56 7.26 -8.82
N GLU A 124 -0.47 7.90 -9.39
CA GLU A 124 -0.53 9.36 -9.54
C GLU A 124 -0.56 10.06 -8.18
N GLN A 125 -1.42 9.61 -7.27
CA GLN A 125 -1.58 10.20 -5.94
C GLN A 125 -0.29 10.18 -5.12
N TYR A 126 0.48 9.09 -5.19
CA TYR A 126 1.66 8.91 -4.34
C TYR A 126 2.96 9.32 -5.02
N LEU A 127 3.15 9.00 -6.31
CA LEU A 127 4.44 9.21 -6.97
C LEU A 127 4.49 10.50 -7.79
N TYR A 128 3.34 11.04 -8.23
CA TYR A 128 3.30 12.21 -9.11
C TYR A 128 2.69 13.47 -8.48
N ASN A 129 2.00 13.36 -7.34
CA ASN A 129 1.52 14.53 -6.61
C ASN A 129 2.67 15.21 -5.84
N PRO A 130 3.02 16.48 -6.10
CA PRO A 130 4.12 17.16 -5.40
C PRO A 130 3.92 17.31 -3.89
N ASP A 131 2.67 17.24 -3.41
CA ASP A 131 2.34 17.26 -1.98
C ASP A 131 2.49 15.89 -1.31
N SER A 132 2.74 14.83 -2.10
CA SER A 132 2.95 13.48 -1.58
C SER A 132 4.30 13.38 -0.86
N PRO A 133 4.34 12.78 0.35
CA PRO A 133 5.61 12.54 1.04
C PRO A 133 6.51 11.52 0.32
N VAL A 134 5.96 10.75 -0.62
CA VAL A 134 6.68 9.74 -1.41
C VAL A 134 6.75 10.10 -2.90
N TYR A 135 6.58 11.40 -3.23
CA TYR A 135 6.74 11.91 -4.60
C TYR A 135 8.07 11.47 -5.22
N ASP A 136 8.00 10.81 -6.38
CA ASP A 136 9.15 10.25 -7.08
C ASP A 136 8.77 9.96 -8.54
N GLU A 137 9.08 10.90 -9.43
CA GLU A 137 8.79 10.76 -10.86
C GLU A 137 9.54 9.60 -11.51
N GLU A 138 10.76 9.29 -11.05
CA GLU A 138 11.55 8.19 -11.60
C GLU A 138 10.89 6.83 -11.31
N LYS A 139 10.34 6.66 -10.11
CA LYS A 139 9.52 5.48 -9.77
C LYS A 139 8.19 5.44 -10.50
N TYR A 140 7.66 6.58 -10.94
CA TYR A 140 6.37 6.63 -11.66
C TYR A 140 6.49 6.16 -13.12
N ILE A 141 7.61 6.48 -13.80
CA ILE A 141 7.87 6.11 -15.20
C ILE A 141 7.56 4.64 -15.52
N PRO A 142 8.04 3.62 -14.77
CA PRO A 142 7.76 2.22 -15.10
C PRO A 142 6.27 1.89 -15.06
N PHE A 143 5.46 2.54 -14.20
CA PHE A 143 4.00 2.36 -14.22
C PHE A 143 3.37 2.94 -15.48
N LEU A 144 3.76 4.15 -15.89
CA LEU A 144 3.29 4.77 -17.14
C LEU A 144 3.59 3.88 -18.34
N GLN A 145 4.79 3.29 -18.38
CA GLN A 145 5.16 2.35 -19.44
C GLN A 145 4.25 1.11 -19.49
N GLN A 146 3.80 0.59 -18.34
CA GLN A 146 2.83 -0.51 -18.32
C GLN A 146 1.44 -0.06 -18.79
N GLU A 147 0.98 1.12 -18.38
CA GLU A 147 -0.30 1.70 -18.85
C GLU A 147 -0.31 1.88 -20.37
N LEU A 148 0.79 2.35 -20.97
CA LEU A 148 0.92 2.51 -22.42
C LEU A 148 0.88 1.17 -23.16
N LYS A 149 1.49 0.12 -22.58
CA LYS A 149 1.54 -1.23 -23.15
C LYS A 149 0.23 -1.98 -23.03
N SER A 150 -0.59 -1.67 -22.02
CA SER A 150 -1.81 -2.42 -21.75
C SER A 150 -2.82 -2.35 -22.89
N LEU A 151 -3.45 -3.48 -23.22
CA LEU A 151 -4.56 -3.53 -24.18
C LEU A 151 -5.91 -3.18 -23.53
N LEU A 152 -5.95 -3.06 -22.21
CA LEU A 152 -7.14 -2.76 -21.41
C LEU A 152 -7.58 -1.29 -21.52
N LEU A 153 -6.60 -0.41 -21.71
CA LEU A 153 -6.80 1.03 -21.84
C LEU A 153 -7.05 1.40 -23.30
N ASN A 154 -8.07 2.23 -23.53
CA ASN A 154 -8.32 2.83 -24.83
C ASN A 154 -7.39 4.04 -25.08
N GLU A 155 -7.41 4.58 -26.30
CA GLU A 155 -6.52 5.69 -26.67
C GLU A 155 -6.72 6.95 -25.82
N THR A 156 -7.94 7.23 -25.37
CA THR A 156 -8.24 8.36 -24.49
C THR A 156 -7.64 8.16 -23.10
N GLU A 157 -7.78 6.97 -22.53
CA GLU A 157 -7.19 6.60 -21.24
C GLU A 157 -5.66 6.62 -21.30
N LYS A 158 -5.07 6.37 -22.47
CA LYS A 158 -3.62 6.47 -22.69
C LYS A 158 -3.12 7.89 -22.94
N ILE A 159 -3.96 8.91 -23.02
CA ILE A 159 -3.49 10.30 -23.21
C ILE A 159 -2.60 10.70 -22.04
N ARG A 160 -3.06 10.54 -20.80
CA ARG A 160 -2.30 10.91 -19.60
C ARG A 160 -0.91 10.26 -19.58
N PRO A 161 -0.77 8.92 -19.62
CA PRO A 161 0.56 8.29 -19.58
C PRO A 161 1.43 8.56 -20.81
N LYS A 162 0.91 9.16 -21.90
CA LYS A 162 1.73 9.60 -23.05
C LYS A 162 2.40 10.96 -22.82
N PHE A 163 1.85 11.79 -21.94
CA PHE A 163 2.24 13.20 -21.77
C PHE A 163 2.82 13.54 -20.38
N LEU A 164 2.82 12.57 -19.47
CA LEU A 164 3.58 12.58 -18.21
C LEU A 164 4.85 11.77 -18.40
#